data_AF-A0A2E9P3C7-F1
#
_entry.id   AF-A0A2E9P3C7-F1
#
_cell.length_a   1.000
_cell.length_b   1.000
_cell.length_c   1.000
_cell.angle_alpha   90.00
_cell.angle_beta   90.00
_cell.angle_gamma   90.00
#
_symmetry.space_group_name_H-M   'P 1'
#
loop_
_entity.id
_entity.type
_entity.pdbx_description
1 polymer ?
#
loop_
_entity_poly.entity_id
_entity_poly.type
_entity_poly.pdbx_seq_one_letter_code
_entity_poly.pdbx_strand_id
1 'polypeptide(L)'
;MYAKMIKDMQANMKKAFDVKSYEDAMKPMADLFEVNKATVETLTEQQTGLFKHLIEGAMEQAKALTAEKDLTAVVESQKAYLQSLQGQLIDAAKVSQETLVKSRDEASIIVKRVIETAAKH
;
A
#
# COMPACT_ATOMS: atom_id res chain seq x y z
N MET A 1 33.54 17.46 39.32
CA MET A 1 32.19 16.88 39.14
C MET A 1 31.26 17.83 38.37
N TYR A 2 31.05 19.07 38.86
CA TYR A 2 30.21 20.08 38.19
C TYR A 2 30.66 20.50 36.79
N ALA A 3 31.97 20.70 36.55
CA ALA A 3 32.48 21.06 35.23
C ALA A 3 32.20 19.98 34.15
N LYS A 4 32.23 18.70 34.55
CA LYS A 4 31.87 17.58 33.66
C LYS A 4 30.38 17.61 33.36
N MET A 5 29.54 17.81 34.38
CA MET A 5 28.09 17.91 34.23
C MET A 5 27.65 19.06 33.32
N ILE A 6 28.29 20.23 33.42
CA ILE A 6 28.02 21.39 32.55
C ILE A 6 28.44 21.10 31.10
N LYS A 7 29.59 20.44 30.90
CA LYS A 7 30.09 20.07 29.56
C LYS A 7 29.21 19.02 28.89
N ASP A 8 28.76 18.02 29.66
CA ASP A 8 27.85 16.98 29.18
C ASP A 8 26.46 17.56 28.86
N MET A 9 25.97 18.49 29.68
CA MET A 9 24.71 19.21 29.42
C MET A 9 24.79 20.08 28.16
N GLN A 10 25.90 20.79 27.94
CA GLN A 10 26.14 21.56 26.70
C GLN A 10 26.25 20.65 25.47
N ALA A 11 26.92 19.51 25.57
CA ALA A 11 27.02 18.55 24.47
C ALA A 11 25.67 17.92 24.12
N ASN A 12 24.86 17.58 25.13
CA ASN A 12 23.51 17.04 24.94
C ASN A 12 22.54 18.08 24.38
N MET A 13 22.61 19.33 24.85
CA MET A 13 21.88 20.46 24.25
C MET A 13 22.28 20.65 22.79
N LYS A 14 23.58 20.61 22.48
CA LYS A 14 24.06 20.80 21.10
C LYS A 14 23.61 19.66 20.19
N LYS A 15 23.56 18.41 20.67
CA LYS A 15 22.95 17.28 19.94
C LYS A 15 21.43 17.43 19.77
N ALA A 16 20.72 17.91 20.80
CA ALA A 16 19.27 18.11 20.74
C ALA A 16 18.84 19.22 19.76
N PHE A 17 19.71 20.20 19.50
CA PHE A 17 19.52 21.26 18.51
C PHE A 17 20.32 21.06 17.22
N ASP A 18 20.97 19.91 17.05
CA ASP A 18 21.68 19.59 15.82
C ASP A 18 20.64 19.23 14.75
N VAL A 19 20.37 20.20 13.87
CA VAL A 19 19.39 20.08 12.76
C VAL A 19 19.60 18.80 11.95
N LYS A 20 20.85 18.35 11.82
CA LYS A 20 21.19 17.11 11.10
C LYS A 20 20.71 15.86 11.84
N SER A 21 20.86 15.84 13.17
CA SER A 21 20.35 14.75 14.02
C SER A 21 18.82 14.71 14.04
N TYR A 22 18.16 15.88 13.91
CA TYR A 22 16.71 15.98 13.80
C TYR A 22 16.21 15.54 12.41
N GLU A 23 16.87 15.95 11.34
CA GLU A 23 16.57 15.49 9.97
C GLU A 23 16.74 13.96 9.84
N ASP A 24 17.84 13.41 10.36
CA ASP A 24 18.11 11.97 10.36
C ASP A 24 17.10 11.18 11.21
N ALA A 25 16.55 11.79 12.27
CA ALA A 25 15.51 11.18 13.10
C ALA A 25 14.11 11.22 12.45
N MET A 26 13.80 12.28 11.70
CA MET A 26 12.47 12.47 11.08
C MET A 26 12.36 11.81 9.71
N LYS A 27 13.49 11.64 8.99
CA LYS A 27 13.52 11.06 7.65
C LYS A 27 12.94 9.63 7.57
N PRO A 28 13.25 8.70 8.48
CA PRO A 28 12.63 7.37 8.47
C PRO A 28 11.10 7.41 8.63
N MET A 29 10.58 8.37 9.41
CA MET A 29 9.13 8.56 9.56
C MET A 29 8.49 9.13 8.29
N ALA A 30 9.17 10.06 7.63
CA ALA A 30 8.74 10.58 6.32
C ALA A 30 8.76 9.48 5.25
N ASP A 31 9.82 8.67 5.20
CA ASP A 31 9.94 7.54 4.26
C ASP A 31 8.81 6.51 4.49
N LEU A 32 8.50 6.17 5.75
CA LEU A 32 7.37 5.28 6.09
C LEU A 32 6.01 5.88 5.72
N PHE A 33 5.83 7.19 5.88
CA PHE A 33 4.63 7.88 5.46
C PHE A 33 4.43 7.78 3.95
N GLU A 34 5.47 8.01 3.16
CA GLU A 34 5.42 7.89 1.70
C GLU A 34 5.12 6.45 1.25
N VAL A 35 5.71 5.44 1.90
CA VAL A 35 5.39 4.01 1.64
C VAL A 35 3.90 3.75 1.88
N ASN A 36 3.36 4.20 3.02
CA ASN A 36 1.94 4.02 3.34
C ASN A 36 1.03 4.77 2.36
N LYS A 37 1.38 6.00 2.01
CA LYS A 37 0.64 6.81 1.05
C LYS A 37 0.57 6.11 -0.32
N ALA A 38 1.70 5.70 -0.86
CA ALA A 38 1.77 4.98 -2.14
C ALA A 38 0.98 3.66 -2.11
N THR A 39 1.01 2.96 -0.98
CA THR A 39 0.22 1.74 -0.75
C THR A 39 -1.28 2.04 -0.84
N VAL A 40 -1.75 3.09 -0.15
CA VAL A 40 -3.16 3.49 -0.15
C VAL A 40 -3.62 3.97 -1.53
N GLU A 41 -2.81 4.77 -2.23
CA GLU A 41 -3.09 5.22 -3.60
C GLU A 41 -3.26 4.02 -4.53
N THR A 42 -2.32 3.07 -4.49
CA THR A 42 -2.34 1.85 -5.31
C THR A 42 -3.58 0.99 -5.01
N LEU A 43 -3.93 0.78 -3.73
CA LEU A 43 -5.13 0.03 -3.34
C LEU A 43 -6.42 0.75 -3.78
N THR A 44 -6.45 2.07 -3.73
CA THR A 44 -7.60 2.88 -4.13
C THR A 44 -7.83 2.80 -5.65
N GLU A 45 -6.77 2.87 -6.43
CA GLU A 45 -6.81 2.66 -7.88
C GLU A 45 -7.34 1.26 -8.23
N GLN A 46 -6.86 0.22 -7.53
CA GLN A 46 -7.31 -1.16 -7.71
C GLN A 46 -8.80 -1.33 -7.40
N GLN A 47 -9.28 -0.76 -6.28
CA GLN A 47 -10.70 -0.84 -5.92
C GLN A 47 -11.59 -0.08 -6.91
N THR A 48 -11.13 1.07 -7.41
CA THR A 48 -11.86 1.86 -8.41
C THR A 48 -11.96 1.08 -9.73
N GLY A 49 -10.88 0.45 -10.17
CA GLY A 49 -10.85 -0.41 -11.36
C GLY A 49 -11.79 -1.61 -11.22
N LEU A 50 -11.72 -2.32 -10.09
CA LEU A 50 -12.61 -3.45 -9.81
C LEU A 50 -14.09 -3.02 -9.83
N PHE A 51 -14.43 -1.92 -9.16
CA PHE A 51 -15.81 -1.42 -9.11
C PHE A 51 -16.35 -1.07 -10.50
N LYS A 52 -15.52 -0.39 -11.31
CA LYS A 52 -15.87 -0.07 -12.70
C LYS A 52 -16.15 -1.34 -13.51
N HIS A 53 -15.27 -2.34 -13.42
CA HIS A 53 -15.46 -3.61 -14.11
C HIS A 53 -16.71 -4.38 -13.66
N LEU A 54 -17.03 -4.36 -12.36
CA LEU A 54 -18.26 -4.98 -11.85
C LEU A 54 -19.51 -4.32 -12.43
N ILE A 55 -19.55 -2.99 -12.50
CA ILE A 55 -20.68 -2.24 -13.07
C ILE A 55 -20.80 -2.48 -14.58
N GLU A 56 -19.69 -2.38 -15.30
CA GLU A 56 -19.65 -2.60 -16.75
C GLU A 56 -20.09 -4.03 -17.09
N GLY A 57 -19.53 -5.03 -16.43
CA GLY A 57 -19.90 -6.43 -16.62
C GLY A 57 -21.37 -6.70 -16.28
N ALA A 58 -21.91 -6.09 -15.22
CA ALA A 58 -23.32 -6.24 -14.86
C ALA A 58 -24.25 -5.62 -15.93
N MET A 59 -23.90 -4.45 -16.46
CA MET A 59 -24.68 -3.82 -17.54
C MET A 59 -24.63 -4.62 -18.83
N GLU A 60 -23.45 -5.12 -19.21
CA GLU A 60 -23.28 -5.97 -20.38
C GLU A 60 -24.09 -7.27 -20.25
N GLN A 61 -24.04 -7.92 -19.08
CA GLN A 61 -24.81 -9.12 -18.82
C GLN A 61 -26.32 -8.85 -18.85
N ALA A 62 -26.79 -7.74 -18.26
CA ALA A 62 -28.20 -7.36 -18.33
C ALA A 62 -28.66 -7.15 -19.78
N LYS A 63 -27.83 -6.52 -20.61
CA LYS A 63 -28.11 -6.35 -22.05
C LYS A 63 -28.15 -7.68 -22.80
N ALA A 64 -27.22 -8.59 -22.51
CA ALA A 64 -27.20 -9.92 -23.12
C ALA A 64 -28.45 -10.72 -22.76
N LEU A 65 -28.83 -10.75 -21.48
CA LEU A 65 -29.99 -11.51 -20.98
C LEU A 65 -31.34 -10.99 -21.48
N THR A 66 -31.43 -9.69 -21.80
CA THR A 66 -32.68 -9.08 -22.29
C THR A 66 -32.84 -9.18 -23.80
N ALA A 67 -31.75 -9.37 -24.54
CA ALA A 67 -31.77 -9.50 -25.99
C ALA A 67 -31.89 -10.96 -26.47
N GLU A 68 -31.36 -11.91 -25.68
CA GLU A 68 -31.28 -13.32 -26.06
C GLU A 68 -32.58 -14.08 -25.75
N LYS A 69 -33.06 -14.86 -26.72
CA LYS A 69 -34.29 -15.68 -26.58
C LYS A 69 -33.98 -17.16 -26.42
N ASP A 70 -32.77 -17.59 -26.75
CA ASP A 70 -32.31 -18.95 -26.51
C ASP A 70 -31.86 -19.12 -25.05
N LEU A 71 -32.61 -19.94 -24.31
CA LEU A 71 -32.33 -20.26 -22.91
C LEU A 71 -30.96 -20.93 -22.71
N THR A 72 -30.48 -21.70 -23.69
CA THR A 72 -29.17 -22.35 -23.62
C THR A 72 -28.06 -21.31 -23.72
N ALA A 73 -28.17 -20.39 -24.68
CA ALA A 73 -27.23 -19.28 -24.85
C ALA A 73 -27.22 -18.34 -23.64
N VAL A 74 -28.39 -18.10 -23.03
CA VAL A 74 -28.52 -17.34 -21.76
C VAL A 74 -27.71 -17.99 -20.63
N VAL A 75 -27.83 -19.32 -20.46
CA VAL A 75 -27.10 -20.04 -19.41
C VAL A 75 -25.59 -20.02 -19.65
N GLU A 76 -25.15 -20.21 -20.89
CA GLU A 76 -23.73 -20.13 -21.25
C GLU A 76 -23.15 -18.73 -21.03
N SER A 77 -23.89 -17.69 -21.44
CA SER A 77 -23.55 -16.29 -21.18
C SER A 77 -23.41 -16.00 -19.69
N GLN A 78 -24.38 -16.42 -18.87
CA GLN A 78 -24.32 -16.23 -17.42
C GLN A 78 -23.15 -16.98 -16.77
N LYS A 79 -22.84 -18.20 -17.25
CA LYS A 79 -21.68 -18.96 -16.80
C LYS A 79 -20.37 -18.24 -17.13
N ALA A 80 -20.22 -17.74 -18.36
CA ALA A 80 -19.03 -17.01 -18.79
C ALA A 80 -18.85 -15.72 -17.96
N TYR A 81 -19.92 -14.97 -17.71
CA TYR A 81 -19.92 -13.81 -16.84
C TYR A 81 -19.43 -14.15 -15.42
N LEU A 82 -19.98 -15.20 -14.80
CA LEU A 82 -19.58 -15.62 -13.46
C LEU A 82 -18.11 -16.09 -13.40
N GLN A 83 -17.62 -16.77 -14.44
CA GLN A 83 -16.20 -17.16 -14.54
C GLN A 83 -15.29 -15.93 -14.67
N SER A 84 -15.69 -14.94 -15.47
CA SER A 84 -14.98 -13.68 -15.61
C SER A 84 -14.91 -12.93 -14.27
N LEU A 85 -16.05 -12.78 -13.59
CA LEU A 85 -16.13 -12.17 -12.26
C LEU A 85 -15.22 -12.88 -11.24
N GLN A 86 -15.23 -14.21 -11.23
CA GLN A 86 -14.35 -14.99 -10.36
C GLN A 86 -12.87 -14.70 -10.63
N GLY A 87 -12.47 -14.66 -11.91
CA GLY A 87 -11.11 -14.32 -12.31
C GLY A 87 -10.70 -12.93 -11.83
N GLN A 88 -11.55 -11.93 -12.08
CA GLN A 88 -11.32 -10.54 -11.66
C GLN A 88 -11.15 -10.40 -10.15
N LEU A 89 -11.96 -11.10 -9.35
CA LEU A 89 -11.83 -11.10 -7.89
C LEU A 89 -10.52 -11.73 -7.42
N ILE A 90 -10.11 -12.84 -8.03
CA ILE A 90 -8.84 -13.51 -7.72
C ILE A 90 -7.66 -12.59 -8.06
N ASP A 91 -7.69 -11.94 -9.22
CA ASP A 91 -6.61 -11.05 -9.64
C ASP A 91 -6.56 -9.81 -8.74
N ALA A 92 -7.70 -9.21 -8.40
CA ALA A 92 -7.74 -8.10 -7.44
C ALA A 92 -7.15 -8.50 -6.06
N ALA A 93 -7.45 -9.71 -5.59
CA ALA A 93 -6.90 -10.23 -4.34
C ALA A 93 -5.38 -10.43 -4.42
N LYS A 94 -4.87 -11.00 -5.53
CA LYS A 94 -3.43 -11.18 -5.75
C LYS A 94 -2.70 -9.83 -5.76
N VAL A 95 -3.19 -8.87 -6.54
CA VAL A 95 -2.54 -7.57 -6.66
C VAL A 95 -2.59 -6.81 -5.32
N SER A 96 -3.69 -6.92 -4.56
CA SER A 96 -3.77 -6.36 -3.20
C SER A 96 -2.72 -6.99 -2.27
N GLN A 97 -2.56 -8.31 -2.33
CA GLN A 97 -1.54 -9.03 -1.55
C GLN A 97 -0.12 -8.58 -1.94
N GLU A 98 0.18 -8.50 -3.22
CA GLU A 98 1.48 -8.04 -3.74
C GLU A 98 1.79 -6.61 -3.29
N THR A 99 0.80 -5.72 -3.33
CA THR A 99 0.92 -4.33 -2.88
C THR A 99 1.29 -4.26 -1.40
N LEU A 100 0.59 -5.03 -0.55
CA LEU A 100 0.85 -5.08 0.88
C LEU A 100 2.21 -5.72 1.22
N VAL A 101 2.59 -6.78 0.50
CA VAL A 101 3.89 -7.44 0.66
C VAL A 101 5.03 -6.48 0.30
N LYS A 102 4.91 -5.76 -0.81
CA LYS A 102 5.89 -4.75 -1.22
C LYS A 102 6.03 -3.65 -0.17
N SER A 103 4.90 -3.10 0.30
CA SER A 103 4.86 -2.09 1.36
C SER A 103 5.57 -2.55 2.64
N ARG A 104 5.28 -3.77 3.09
CA ARG A 104 5.93 -4.41 4.24
C ARG A 104 7.45 -4.52 4.04
N ASP A 105 7.89 -4.96 2.87
CA ASP A 105 9.31 -5.18 2.58
C ASP A 105 10.07 -3.85 2.55
N GLU A 106 9.49 -2.80 1.95
CA GLU A 106 10.04 -1.44 1.94
C GLU A 106 10.12 -0.85 3.35
N ALA A 107 9.04 -0.96 4.15
CA ALA A 107 9.03 -0.53 5.54
C ALA A 107 10.09 -1.28 6.39
N SER A 108 10.25 -2.59 6.15
CA SER A 108 11.25 -3.40 6.85
C SER A 108 12.69 -2.95 6.54
N ILE A 109 12.97 -2.54 5.29
CA ILE A 109 14.26 -1.98 4.90
C ILE A 109 14.52 -0.65 5.63
N ILE A 110 13.50 0.23 5.73
CA ILE A 110 13.61 1.50 6.45
C ILE A 110 13.94 1.25 7.93
N VAL A 111 13.21 0.35 8.59
CA VAL A 111 13.45 0.01 10.01
C VAL A 111 14.84 -0.60 10.22
N LYS A 112 15.27 -1.52 9.36
CA LYS A 112 16.63 -2.08 9.42
C LYS A 112 17.70 -0.99 9.33
N ARG A 113 17.53 -0.03 8.42
CA ARG A 113 18.44 1.12 8.27
C ARG A 113 18.49 1.97 9.54
N VAL A 114 17.35 2.19 10.20
CA VAL A 114 17.32 2.91 11.49
C VAL A 114 18.12 2.18 12.55
N ILE A 115 17.94 0.86 12.68
CA ILE A 115 18.69 0.03 13.65
C ILE A 115 20.19 0.07 13.35
N GLU A 116 20.60 -0.06 12.09
CA GLU A 116 22.00 0.00 11.69
C GLU A 116 22.64 1.37 11.95
N THR A 117 21.91 2.46 11.71
CA THR A 117 22.39 3.83 12.02
C THR A 117 22.51 4.04 13.53
N ALA A 118 21.53 3.57 14.31
CA ALA A 118 21.57 3.65 15.76
C ALA A 118 22.70 2.81 16.38
N ALA A 119 23.01 1.64 15.80
CA ALA A 119 24.09 0.77 16.27
C ALA A 119 25.52 1.29 15.93
N LYS A 120 25.64 2.26 15.03
CA LYS A 120 26.91 2.91 14.65
C LYS A 120 27.25 4.14 15.49
N HIS A 121 26.35 4.58 16.37
CA HIS A 121 26.49 5.74 17.27
C HIS A 121 26.46 5.32 18.75
#